data_AF-A0A843GQM3-F1
#
_entry.id   AF-A0A843GQM3-F1
#
_cell.length_a   1.000
_cell.length_b   1.000
_cell.length_c   1.000
_cell.angle_alpha   90.00
_cell.angle_beta   90.00
_cell.angle_gamma   90.00
#
_symmetry.space_group_name_H-M   'P 1'
#
loop_
_entity.id
_entity.type
_entity.pdbx_description
1 polymer ?
#
loop_
_entity_poly.entity_id
_entity_poly.type
_entity_poly.pdbx_seq_one_letter_code
_entity_poly.pdbx_strand_id
1 'polypeptide(L)'
;MNFNELELKINDKVRTLKFKNKDIKVKQYLPIQDKLNLVQIALQQSLDEGVYNDGLLTAYFHTYVVMFYTDLEFTEEEKQDVLTLFNLMDSENLIGSVIELIPQSEFGDLLEMLNNQQKNNMIFKQSAAYVIGQFIDVLPSQMEKVGEIVNNFDPSKYQAVVDFATAANGGRNIVTNEPVEN
;
A
#
# COMPACT_ATOMS: atom_id res chain seq x y z
N MET A 1 -8.41 37.55 9.73
CA MET A 1 -9.09 36.28 10.00
C MET A 1 -8.02 35.24 10.28
N ASN A 2 -8.02 34.66 11.47
CA ASN A 2 -7.07 33.63 11.89
C ASN A 2 -7.69 32.24 11.68
N PHE A 3 -6.86 31.20 11.59
CA PHE A 3 -7.32 29.84 11.33
C PHE A 3 -8.27 29.27 12.42
N ASN A 4 -8.02 29.58 13.69
CA ASN A 4 -8.84 29.13 14.83
C ASN A 4 -10.25 29.75 14.81
N GLU A 5 -10.42 30.92 14.18
CA GLU A 5 -11.73 31.56 14.01
C GLU A 5 -12.65 30.77 13.06
N LEU A 6 -12.12 29.79 12.32
CA LEU A 6 -12.91 28.92 11.44
C LEU A 6 -13.61 27.76 12.17
N GLU A 7 -13.25 27.49 13.43
CA GLU A 7 -13.87 26.46 14.29
C GLU A 7 -14.02 25.07 13.62
N LEU A 8 -13.07 24.73 12.74
CA LEU A 8 -13.10 23.50 11.97
C LEU A 8 -12.98 22.28 12.90
N LYS A 9 -13.74 21.23 12.60
CA LYS A 9 -13.70 19.95 13.30
C LYS A 9 -13.49 18.83 12.29
N ILE A 10 -12.73 17.82 12.70
CA ILE A 10 -12.63 16.57 11.95
C ILE A 10 -14.01 15.93 11.90
N ASN A 11 -14.38 15.42 10.74
CA ASN A 11 -15.64 14.72 10.57
C ASN A 11 -15.64 13.43 11.40
N ASP A 12 -16.51 13.36 12.40
CA ASP A 12 -16.72 12.23 13.30
C ASP A 12 -18.05 11.50 13.03
N LYS A 13 -18.72 11.84 11.91
CA LYS A 13 -19.99 11.23 11.55
C LYS A 13 -19.83 9.74 11.32
N VAL A 14 -20.82 9.01 11.78
CA VAL A 14 -21.01 7.58 11.51
C VAL A 14 -22.37 7.36 10.88
N ARG A 15 -22.47 6.35 10.02
CA ARG A 15 -23.75 5.80 9.57
C ARG A 15 -23.90 4.39 10.10
N THR A 16 -25.13 4.00 10.40
CA THR A 16 -25.40 2.66 10.93
C THR A 16 -25.77 1.73 9.78
N LEU A 17 -25.00 0.67 9.62
CA LEU A 17 -25.34 -0.48 8.80
C LEU A 17 -26.13 -1.47 9.67
N LYS A 18 -27.36 -1.79 9.26
CA LYS A 18 -28.08 -2.94 9.81
C LYS A 18 -27.64 -4.20 9.09
N PHE A 19 -26.83 -5.01 9.76
CA PHE A 19 -26.34 -6.26 9.20
C PHE A 19 -26.86 -7.43 10.04
N LYS A 20 -27.69 -8.27 9.42
CA LYS A 20 -28.46 -9.31 10.12
C LYS A 20 -29.31 -8.66 11.23
N ASN A 21 -29.00 -8.94 12.50
CA ASN A 21 -29.69 -8.39 13.68
C ASN A 21 -28.77 -7.51 14.54
N LYS A 22 -27.67 -7.00 13.97
CA LYS A 22 -26.72 -6.13 14.66
C LYS A 22 -26.59 -4.80 13.92
N ASP A 23 -26.33 -3.77 14.70
CA ASP A 23 -26.00 -2.44 14.20
C ASP A 23 -24.47 -2.30 14.18
N ILE A 24 -23.92 -1.97 13.02
CA ILE A 24 -22.49 -1.70 12.81
C ILE A 24 -22.34 -0.23 12.47
N LYS A 25 -21.46 0.49 13.16
CA LYS A 25 -21.18 1.91 12.86
C LYS A 25 -20.08 2.01 11.84
N VAL A 26 -20.38 2.66 10.72
CA VAL A 26 -19.44 2.91 9.62
C VAL A 26 -19.03 4.38 9.65
N LYS A 27 -17.75 4.65 9.91
CA LYS A 27 -17.15 5.99 9.85
C LYS A 27 -17.36 6.60 8.46
N GLN A 28 -17.58 7.90 8.41
CA GLN A 28 -17.76 8.64 7.15
C GLN A 28 -16.49 9.39 6.72
N TYR A 29 -15.45 9.31 7.55
CA TYR A 29 -14.15 9.89 7.32
C TYR A 29 -13.13 9.13 8.16
N LEU A 30 -11.97 8.85 7.56
CA LEU A 30 -10.83 8.26 8.21
C LEU A 30 -9.67 9.28 8.21
N PRO A 31 -9.01 9.55 9.35
CA PRO A 31 -7.83 10.41 9.38
C PRO A 31 -6.74 9.95 8.41
N ILE A 32 -5.97 10.88 7.85
CA ILE A 32 -4.98 10.58 6.81
C ILE A 32 -3.95 9.53 7.24
N GLN A 33 -3.53 9.54 8.51
CA GLN A 33 -2.59 8.54 9.03
C GLN A 33 -3.17 7.12 8.97
N ASP A 34 -4.44 6.98 9.31
CA ASP A 34 -5.13 5.69 9.29
C ASP A 34 -5.38 5.22 7.84
N LYS A 35 -5.67 6.14 6.90
CA LYS A 35 -5.73 5.83 5.47
C LYS A 35 -4.39 5.30 4.95
N LEU A 36 -3.28 5.97 5.31
CA LEU A 36 -1.93 5.55 4.94
C LEU A 36 -1.59 4.17 5.52
N ASN A 37 -1.90 3.93 6.80
CA ASN A 37 -1.65 2.64 7.45
C ASN A 37 -2.43 1.52 6.75
N LEU A 38 -3.73 1.72 6.47
CA LEU A 38 -4.57 0.76 5.75
C LEU A 38 -3.94 0.38 4.41
N VAL A 39 -3.61 1.38 3.59
CA VAL A 39 -3.05 1.17 2.25
C VAL A 39 -1.69 0.47 2.32
N GLN A 40 -0.82 0.92 3.22
CA GLN A 40 0.53 0.37 3.35
C GLN A 40 0.52 -1.09 3.81
N ILE A 41 -0.32 -1.44 4.79
CA ILE A 41 -0.45 -2.82 5.25
C ILE A 41 -1.00 -3.70 4.13
N ALA A 42 -2.01 -3.23 3.37
CA ALA A 42 -2.56 -3.98 2.24
C ALA A 42 -1.52 -4.24 1.13
N LEU A 43 -0.72 -3.24 0.80
CA LEU A 43 0.39 -3.40 -0.16
C LEU A 43 1.45 -4.37 0.37
N GLN A 44 1.86 -4.22 1.63
CA GLN A 44 2.89 -5.08 2.21
C GLN A 44 2.47 -6.55 2.24
N GLN A 45 1.22 -6.84 2.63
CA GLN A 45 0.71 -8.20 2.73
C GLN A 45 0.45 -8.85 1.37
N SER A 46 0.24 -8.04 0.32
CA SER A 46 0.02 -8.54 -1.04
C SER A 46 1.29 -8.65 -1.88
N LEU A 47 2.44 -8.25 -1.34
CA LEU A 47 3.72 -8.35 -2.00
C LEU A 47 4.21 -9.81 -1.95
N ASP A 48 4.33 -10.44 -3.11
CA ASP A 48 4.86 -11.79 -3.28
C ASP A 48 6.03 -11.75 -4.29
N GLU A 49 7.20 -12.22 -3.87
CA GLU A 49 8.45 -12.14 -4.63
C GLU A 49 8.73 -10.73 -5.25
N GLY A 50 8.31 -9.69 -4.53
CA GLY A 50 8.47 -8.30 -4.94
C GLY A 50 7.48 -7.82 -6.02
N VAL A 51 6.45 -8.60 -6.35
CA VAL A 51 5.34 -8.22 -7.22
C VAL A 51 4.06 -8.20 -6.41
N TYR A 52 3.20 -7.21 -6.60
CA TYR A 52 1.91 -7.21 -5.95
C TYR A 52 1.00 -8.25 -6.61
N ASN A 53 0.48 -9.16 -5.80
CA ASN A 53 -0.57 -10.06 -6.24
C ASN A 53 -1.92 -9.34 -6.13
N ASP A 54 -2.55 -9.02 -7.26
CA ASP A 54 -3.79 -8.24 -7.32
C ASP A 54 -4.94 -8.89 -6.52
N GLY A 55 -5.01 -10.22 -6.51
CA GLY A 55 -6.01 -10.97 -5.76
C GLY A 55 -5.82 -10.82 -4.24
N LEU A 56 -4.58 -10.99 -3.77
CA LEU A 56 -4.23 -10.74 -2.37
C LEU A 56 -4.44 -9.27 -2.01
N LEU A 57 -4.04 -8.35 -2.89
CA LEU A 57 -4.18 -6.91 -2.64
C LEU A 57 -5.65 -6.54 -2.45
N THR A 58 -6.52 -7.05 -3.31
CA THR A 58 -7.98 -6.90 -3.20
C THR A 58 -8.49 -7.43 -1.86
N ALA A 59 -8.07 -8.63 -1.45
CA ALA A 59 -8.52 -9.27 -0.23
C ALA A 59 -8.08 -8.50 1.03
N TYR A 60 -6.79 -8.14 1.10
CA TYR A 60 -6.24 -7.38 2.22
C TYR A 60 -6.83 -5.97 2.30
N PHE A 61 -6.86 -5.23 1.19
CA PHE A 61 -7.37 -3.87 1.15
C PHE A 61 -8.82 -3.80 1.64
N HIS A 62 -9.71 -4.61 1.07
CA HIS A 62 -11.12 -4.59 1.46
C HIS A 62 -11.37 -5.07 2.89
N THR A 63 -10.58 -6.03 3.37
CA THR A 63 -10.67 -6.44 4.79
C THR A 63 -10.26 -5.31 5.72
N TYR A 64 -9.15 -4.63 5.43
CA TYR A 64 -8.72 -3.49 6.24
C TYR A 64 -9.67 -2.29 6.13
N VAL A 65 -10.35 -2.08 5.00
CA VAL A 65 -11.46 -1.12 4.92
C VAL A 65 -12.52 -1.43 5.98
N VAL A 66 -12.98 -2.67 6.10
CA VAL A 66 -13.94 -3.05 7.14
C VAL A 66 -13.36 -2.81 8.55
N MET A 67 -12.13 -3.25 8.81
CA MET A 67 -11.51 -3.11 10.13
C MET A 67 -11.30 -1.66 10.57
N PHE A 68 -10.96 -0.75 9.66
CA PHE A 68 -10.68 0.65 9.99
C PHE A 68 -11.94 1.52 10.03
N TYR A 69 -12.92 1.23 9.17
CA TYR A 69 -14.14 2.03 9.05
C TYR A 69 -15.26 1.58 9.97
N THR A 70 -15.24 0.36 10.48
CA THR A 70 -16.30 -0.14 11.37
C THR A 70 -15.91 -0.10 12.84
N ASP A 71 -16.90 -0.29 13.71
CA ASP A 71 -16.71 -0.56 15.14
C ASP A 71 -16.68 -2.05 15.47
N LEU A 72 -16.45 -2.91 14.47
CA LEU A 72 -16.28 -4.35 14.69
C LEU A 72 -14.95 -4.61 15.41
N GLU A 73 -15.02 -5.46 16.43
CA GLU A 73 -13.85 -5.94 17.15
C GLU A 73 -13.38 -7.26 16.54
N PHE A 74 -12.08 -7.36 16.27
CA PHE A 74 -11.43 -8.55 15.75
C PHE A 74 -10.39 -9.02 16.78
N THR A 75 -10.38 -10.31 17.06
CA THR A 75 -9.38 -10.97 17.91
C THR A 75 -8.01 -11.00 17.22
N GLU A 76 -6.94 -11.20 17.99
CA GLU A 76 -5.59 -11.31 17.42
C GLU A 76 -5.45 -12.52 16.49
N GLU A 77 -6.15 -13.63 16.76
CA GLU A 77 -6.16 -14.81 15.88
C GLU A 77 -6.83 -14.48 14.54
N GLU A 78 -7.97 -13.80 14.56
CA GLU A 78 -8.67 -13.36 13.34
C GLU A 78 -7.81 -12.41 12.50
N LYS A 79 -7.05 -11.51 13.15
CA LYS A 79 -6.13 -10.60 12.46
C LYS A 79 -4.94 -11.30 11.81
N GLN A 80 -4.58 -12.50 12.26
CA GLN A 80 -3.50 -13.30 11.68
C GLN A 80 -3.96 -14.05 10.41
N ASP A 81 -5.26 -14.32 10.26
CA ASP A 81 -5.84 -14.99 9.10
C ASP A 81 -6.83 -14.08 8.34
N VAL A 82 -6.27 -13.01 7.77
CA VAL A 82 -7.02 -11.98 7.04
C VAL A 82 -7.73 -12.55 5.80
N LEU A 83 -7.21 -13.60 5.17
CA LEU A 83 -7.83 -14.19 3.99
C LEU A 83 -9.09 -14.99 4.35
N THR A 84 -9.08 -15.69 5.48
CA THR A 84 -10.31 -16.31 6.00
C THR A 84 -11.34 -15.26 6.39
N LEU A 85 -10.93 -14.16 7.01
CA LEU A 85 -11.81 -13.03 7.29
C LEU A 85 -12.42 -12.44 6.01
N PHE A 86 -11.60 -12.22 4.99
CA PHE A 86 -12.06 -11.73 3.69
C PHE A 86 -13.17 -12.62 3.14
N ASN A 87 -12.91 -13.93 3.04
CA ASN A 87 -13.88 -14.89 2.49
C ASN A 87 -15.19 -14.90 3.29
N LEU A 88 -15.11 -14.85 4.62
CA LEU A 88 -16.28 -14.80 5.49
C LEU A 88 -17.10 -13.53 5.26
N MET A 89 -16.46 -12.37 5.17
CA MET A 89 -17.15 -11.10 5.02
C MET A 89 -17.69 -10.89 3.59
N ASP A 90 -16.96 -11.36 2.58
CA ASP A 90 -17.34 -11.27 1.18
C ASP A 90 -18.53 -12.19 0.85
N SER A 91 -18.47 -13.46 1.30
CA SER A 91 -19.56 -14.42 1.10
C SER A 91 -20.90 -13.98 1.70
N GLU A 92 -20.85 -13.14 2.75
CA GLU A 92 -22.03 -12.59 3.42
C GLU A 92 -22.36 -11.15 2.95
N ASN A 93 -21.63 -10.61 1.96
CA ASN A 93 -21.74 -9.26 1.44
C ASN A 93 -21.58 -8.14 2.50
N LEU A 94 -20.83 -8.40 3.57
CA LEU A 94 -20.51 -7.39 4.58
C LEU A 94 -19.58 -6.32 4.00
N ILE A 95 -18.57 -6.73 3.22
CA ILE A 95 -17.62 -5.80 2.58
C ILE A 95 -18.35 -4.80 1.69
N GLY A 96 -19.18 -5.30 0.75
CA GLY A 96 -19.97 -4.46 -0.15
C GLY A 96 -20.88 -3.50 0.62
N SER A 97 -21.59 -4.02 1.63
CA SER A 97 -22.47 -3.21 2.49
C SER A 97 -21.72 -2.09 3.21
N VAL A 98 -20.52 -2.35 3.73
CA VAL A 98 -19.70 -1.32 4.40
C VAL A 98 -19.24 -0.26 3.38
N ILE A 99 -18.73 -0.68 2.22
CA ILE A 99 -18.25 0.23 1.17
C ILE A 99 -19.37 1.15 0.67
N GLU A 100 -20.58 0.63 0.47
CA GLU A 100 -21.75 1.42 0.05
C GLU A 100 -22.13 2.54 1.04
N LEU A 101 -21.80 2.37 2.32
CA LEU A 101 -22.04 3.37 3.36
C LEU A 101 -20.91 4.40 3.49
N ILE A 102 -19.73 4.14 2.95
CA ILE A 102 -18.62 5.09 2.91
C ILE A 102 -18.89 6.11 1.79
N PRO A 103 -18.65 7.42 2.00
CA PRO A 103 -18.80 8.40 0.94
C PRO A 103 -17.92 8.08 -0.28
N GLN A 104 -18.46 8.22 -1.49
CA GLN A 104 -17.71 7.89 -2.72
C GLN A 104 -16.39 8.64 -2.84
N SER A 105 -16.33 9.91 -2.41
CA SER A 105 -15.07 10.67 -2.40
C SER A 105 -14.05 10.05 -1.45
N GLU A 106 -14.49 9.62 -0.26
CA GLU A 106 -13.63 9.04 0.76
C GLU A 106 -13.05 7.68 0.32
N PHE A 107 -13.88 6.82 -0.28
CA PHE A 107 -13.42 5.56 -0.84
C PHE A 107 -12.59 5.74 -2.11
N GLY A 108 -12.94 6.73 -2.95
CA GLY A 108 -12.17 7.14 -4.12
C GLY A 108 -10.74 7.57 -3.75
N ASP A 109 -10.59 8.39 -2.71
CA ASP A 109 -9.29 8.80 -2.18
C ASP A 109 -8.44 7.59 -1.76
N LEU A 110 -9.02 6.59 -1.11
CA LEU A 110 -8.30 5.37 -0.72
C LEU A 110 -7.81 4.57 -1.94
N LEU A 111 -8.66 4.42 -2.95
CA LEU A 111 -8.28 3.72 -4.19
C LEU A 111 -7.20 4.49 -4.94
N GLU A 112 -7.29 5.82 -4.99
CA GLU A 112 -6.25 6.65 -5.60
C GLU A 112 -4.93 6.52 -4.84
N MET A 113 -4.96 6.59 -3.50
CA MET A 113 -3.78 6.39 -2.66
C MET A 113 -3.15 5.01 -2.88
N LEU A 114 -3.98 3.95 -2.95
CA LEU A 114 -3.52 2.60 -3.20
C LEU A 114 -2.83 2.48 -4.57
N ASN A 115 -3.48 2.95 -5.62
CA ASN A 115 -2.96 2.89 -6.99
C ASN A 115 -1.67 3.71 -7.15
N ASN A 116 -1.63 4.91 -6.56
CA ASN A 116 -0.45 5.76 -6.63
C ASN A 116 0.74 5.13 -5.89
N GLN A 117 0.53 4.56 -4.70
CA GLN A 117 1.61 3.89 -3.97
C GLN A 117 2.08 2.62 -4.67
N GLN A 118 1.16 1.79 -5.18
CA GLN A 118 1.48 0.60 -5.96
C GLN A 118 2.34 0.97 -7.18
N LYS A 119 1.92 1.99 -7.93
CA LYS A 119 2.62 2.50 -9.11
C LYS A 119 3.99 3.06 -8.77
N ASN A 120 4.10 3.89 -7.73
CA ASN A 120 5.37 4.45 -7.31
C ASN A 120 6.36 3.35 -6.94
N ASN A 121 5.94 2.36 -6.14
CA ASN A 121 6.79 1.23 -5.77
C ASN A 121 7.24 0.43 -6.99
N MET A 122 6.36 0.22 -7.97
CA MET A 122 6.71 -0.45 -9.23
C MET A 122 7.70 0.36 -10.09
N ILE A 123 7.50 1.68 -10.22
CA ILE A 123 8.41 2.59 -10.94
C ILE A 123 9.80 2.56 -10.29
N PHE A 124 9.86 2.65 -8.97
CA PHE A 124 11.09 2.60 -8.20
C PHE A 124 11.82 1.26 -8.40
N LYS A 125 11.11 0.13 -8.35
CA LYS A 125 11.68 -1.20 -8.64
C LYS A 125 12.18 -1.31 -10.08
N GLN A 126 11.42 -0.83 -11.06
CA GLN A 126 11.83 -0.83 -12.48
C GLN A 126 13.05 0.05 -12.71
N SER A 127 13.12 1.21 -12.07
CA SER A 127 14.26 2.12 -12.15
C SER A 127 15.52 1.50 -11.56
N ALA A 128 15.41 0.83 -10.41
CA ALA A 128 16.51 0.07 -9.82
C ALA A 128 16.96 -1.08 -10.74
N ALA A 129 16.02 -1.86 -11.27
CA ALA A 129 16.32 -2.94 -12.21
C ALA A 129 16.97 -2.43 -13.51
N TYR A 130 16.53 -1.30 -14.05
CA TYR A 130 17.11 -0.68 -15.25
C TYR A 130 18.55 -0.24 -15.01
N VAL A 131 18.80 0.48 -13.90
CA VAL A 131 20.15 0.91 -13.51
C VAL A 131 21.09 -0.28 -13.36
N ILE A 132 20.63 -1.36 -12.71
CA ILE A 132 21.45 -2.58 -12.57
C ILE A 132 21.65 -3.30 -13.91
N GLY A 133 20.60 -3.38 -14.73
CA GLY A 133 20.60 -4.06 -16.03
C GLY A 133 21.64 -3.52 -17.01
N GLN A 134 21.94 -2.21 -16.96
CA GLN A 134 22.98 -1.59 -17.78
C GLN A 134 24.39 -2.16 -17.56
N PHE A 135 24.62 -2.88 -16.46
CA PHE A 135 25.95 -3.35 -16.07
C PHE A 135 26.03 -4.88 -15.87
N ILE A 136 24.98 -5.62 -16.20
CA ILE A 136 24.92 -7.10 -16.06
C ILE A 136 26.06 -7.78 -16.83
N ASP A 137 26.39 -7.31 -18.03
CA ASP A 137 27.48 -7.87 -18.85
C ASP A 137 28.88 -7.69 -18.21
N VAL A 138 29.00 -6.79 -17.24
CA VAL A 138 30.23 -6.48 -16.50
C VAL A 138 30.27 -7.22 -15.15
N LEU A 139 29.16 -7.85 -14.73
CA LEU A 139 28.97 -8.42 -13.39
C LEU A 139 28.69 -9.95 -13.33
N PRO A 140 29.46 -10.83 -14.00
CA PRO A 140 29.22 -12.28 -13.90
C PRO A 140 29.28 -12.83 -12.47
N SER A 141 30.13 -12.25 -11.60
CA SER A 141 30.35 -12.76 -10.23
C SER A 141 29.39 -12.18 -9.17
N GLN A 142 28.47 -11.29 -9.55
CA GLN A 142 27.57 -10.61 -8.60
C GLN A 142 26.08 -10.74 -8.98
N MET A 143 25.75 -11.58 -9.98
CA MET A 143 24.37 -11.75 -10.48
C MET A 143 23.37 -12.20 -9.41
N GLU A 144 23.80 -13.02 -8.43
CA GLU A 144 22.94 -13.46 -7.33
C GLU A 144 22.52 -12.29 -6.43
N LYS A 145 23.48 -11.42 -6.07
CA LYS A 145 23.23 -10.20 -5.28
C LYS A 145 22.36 -9.19 -6.04
N VAL A 146 22.50 -9.14 -7.36
CA VAL A 146 21.64 -8.32 -8.24
C VAL A 146 20.18 -8.79 -8.17
N GLY A 147 19.95 -10.11 -8.25
CA GLY A 147 18.61 -10.68 -8.10
C GLY A 147 17.98 -10.35 -6.74
N GLU A 148 18.76 -10.46 -5.66
CA GLU A 148 18.32 -10.11 -4.31
C GLU A 148 17.95 -8.62 -4.18
N ILE A 149 18.78 -7.72 -4.72
CA ILE A 149 18.53 -6.27 -4.68
C ILE A 149 17.26 -5.91 -5.44
N VAL A 150 17.05 -6.49 -6.62
CA VAL A 150 15.85 -6.22 -7.43
C VAL A 150 14.60 -6.77 -6.76
N ASN A 151 14.65 -8.01 -6.27
CA ASN A 151 13.47 -8.67 -5.70
C ASN A 151 13.04 -8.09 -4.34
N ASN A 152 14.01 -7.63 -3.54
CA ASN A 152 13.76 -7.03 -2.22
C ASN A 152 13.94 -5.51 -2.22
N PHE A 153 13.76 -4.86 -3.37
CA PHE A 153 14.05 -3.44 -3.51
C PHE A 153 13.14 -2.59 -2.61
N ASP A 154 13.77 -1.78 -1.77
CA ASP A 154 13.13 -0.77 -0.94
C ASP A 154 13.37 0.60 -1.59
N PRO A 155 12.32 1.38 -1.94
CA PRO A 155 12.47 2.69 -2.58
C PRO A 155 13.43 3.63 -1.84
N SER A 156 13.50 3.55 -0.50
CA SER A 156 14.42 4.37 0.30
C SER A 156 15.90 4.03 0.10
N LYS A 157 16.19 2.87 -0.53
CA LYS A 157 17.54 2.38 -0.82
C LYS A 157 17.97 2.63 -2.26
N TYR A 158 17.24 3.43 -3.03
CA TYR A 158 17.58 3.74 -4.42
C TYR A 158 19.01 4.26 -4.59
N GLN A 159 19.46 5.17 -3.72
CA GLN A 159 20.83 5.68 -3.77
C GLN A 159 21.88 4.57 -3.59
N ALA A 160 21.62 3.60 -2.70
CA ALA A 160 22.52 2.46 -2.52
C ALA A 160 22.61 1.57 -3.77
N VAL A 161 21.53 1.49 -4.57
CA VAL A 161 21.54 0.80 -5.87
C VAL A 161 22.39 1.56 -6.90
N VAL A 162 22.27 2.89 -6.95
CA VAL A 162 23.10 3.75 -7.80
C VAL A 162 24.58 3.64 -7.41
N ASP A 163 24.89 3.66 -6.12
CA ASP A 163 26.24 3.55 -5.59
C ASP A 163 26.86 2.17 -5.91
N PHE A 164 26.08 1.10 -5.72
CA PHE A 164 26.48 -0.26 -6.08
C PHE A 164 26.81 -0.38 -7.57
N ALA A 165 25.91 0.10 -8.43
CA ALA A 165 26.10 0.05 -9.88
C ALA A 165 27.29 0.93 -10.33
N THR A 166 27.52 2.07 -9.67
CA THR A 166 28.66 2.96 -9.94
C THR A 166 29.98 2.28 -9.57
N ALA A 167 30.04 1.66 -8.39
CA ALA A 167 31.21 0.90 -7.95
C ALA A 167 31.50 -0.29 -8.88
N ALA A 168 30.46 -1.01 -9.28
CA ALA A 168 30.54 -2.13 -10.22
C ALA A 168 31.03 -1.74 -11.62
N ASN A 169 30.70 -0.53 -12.09
CA ASN A 169 31.16 0.02 -13.38
C ASN A 169 32.55 0.69 -13.31
N GLY A 170 33.33 0.42 -12.27
CA GLY A 170 34.67 0.99 -12.10
C GLY A 170 34.67 2.50 -11.82
N GLY A 171 33.62 3.00 -11.16
CA GLY A 171 33.52 4.38 -10.69
C GLY A 171 33.06 5.40 -11.74
N ARG A 172 32.53 4.95 -12.89
CA ARG A 172 31.97 5.86 -13.91
C ARG A 172 30.53 6.22 -13.55
N ASN A 173 30.17 7.50 -13.71
CA ASN A 173 28.83 8.00 -13.43
C ASN A 173 27.74 7.27 -14.23
N ILE A 174 26.61 7.06 -13.57
CA ILE A 174 25.38 6.54 -14.17
C ILE A 174 24.53 7.74 -14.62
N VAL A 175 24.12 7.75 -15.88
CA VAL A 175 23.20 8.76 -16.40
C VAL A 175 21.80 8.14 -16.42
N THR A 176 20.92 8.57 -15.52
CA THR A 176 19.52 8.15 -15.48
C THR A 176 18.63 9.23 -16.08
N ASN A 177 17.56 8.81 -16.76
CA ASN A 177 16.58 9.74 -17.37
C ASN A 177 15.43 10.11 -16.40
N GLU A 178 15.44 9.58 -15.18
CA GLU A 178 14.45 9.84 -14.13
C GLU A 178 15.12 10.17 -12.79
N PRO A 179 14.47 11.01 -11.95
CA PRO A 179 15.19 11.86 -11.01
C PRO A 179 15.64 11.15 -9.74
N VAL A 180 16.82 11.56 -9.29
CA VAL A 180 17.22 11.55 -7.89
C VAL A 180 16.43 12.68 -7.22
N GLU A 181 15.42 12.36 -6.42
CA GLU A 181 14.87 13.37 -5.50
C GLU A 181 15.64 13.30 -4.18
N ASN A 182 16.24 14.46 -3.83
CA ASN A 182 16.83 14.73 -2.51
C ASN A 182 15.74 15.04 -1.49
#